data_AF-A0A3P1Y0V0-F1
#
_entry.id   AF-A0A3P1Y0V0-F1
#
_cell.length_a   1.000
_cell.length_b   1.000
_cell.length_c   1.000
_cell.angle_alpha   90.00
_cell.angle_beta   90.00
_cell.angle_gamma   90.00
#
_symmetry.space_group_name_H-M   'P 1'
#
loop_
_entity.id
_entity.type
_entity.pdbx_description
1 polymer ?
#
loop_
_entity_poly.entity_id
_entity_poly.type
_entity_poly.pdbx_seq_one_letter_code
_entity_poly.pdbx_strand_id
1 'polypeptide(L)'
;MMLMFLKVVVLSTALLSASDFPELRRAEAPVDSEAAVRGASLDGEAAESGSEEGSGAAAKLAEREADLAAREAALAEREADLAEQGKVVPEAAKLAEREADLAGREAALAEREADLLKQDKASSASSAELAEREAALAKRELALAEREAELARQDRESSTELAARKTALKKEAELAEKREADLAGREAEVKKKEAELAAKREAELAGREAELKKKEAALTEKEAALQVKEIALMDKAPVVAQAQGNVLPDVDGPGAVVVKRENGLMNWTENYIEAIGTAVAPTGTKGGQAKALARRGATLDLQRNLLEFLKGVQIDSSTTMNDFMAEDRVRSEISGVVKNVEVMSGEWDGETYTVTGRIKLPPVRAVVAPRIPVDREYKEPKPKKSSGRYTGLILDVRHLPLVPSMSFRVLDEKGKPVYGMEFVDQDRYLQSGLCAYYNNINYAKGEIHVAGNPIVAKALKLRNGNVDIVVSNAVAAKIRGSSYDFRKDCKVIVVSK
;
A
#
# COMPACT_ATOMS: atom_id res chain seq x y z
N MET A 1 30.43 -26.74 36.44
CA MET A 1 31.49 -26.67 37.48
C MET A 1 32.29 -25.41 37.21
N MET A 2 31.84 -24.29 37.76
CA MET A 2 32.30 -22.95 37.39
C MET A 2 32.37 -22.15 38.68
N LEU A 3 33.58 -21.71 39.06
CA LEU A 3 33.83 -20.96 40.28
C LEU A 3 34.43 -19.59 39.95
N MET A 4 33.75 -18.57 40.48
CA MET A 4 34.25 -17.27 40.95
C MET A 4 34.84 -16.26 39.95
N PHE A 5 34.12 -15.13 39.79
CA PHE A 5 34.74 -13.81 39.63
C PHE A 5 34.06 -12.81 40.57
N LEU A 6 34.91 -12.03 41.25
CA LEU A 6 34.65 -11.17 42.40
C LEU A 6 34.25 -9.75 41.95
N LYS A 7 33.32 -9.16 42.71
CA LYS A 7 32.71 -7.82 42.56
C LYS A 7 33.69 -6.68 42.91
N VAL A 8 33.57 -5.55 42.19
CA VAL A 8 33.82 -4.20 42.75
C VAL A 8 32.62 -3.33 42.37
N VAL A 9 31.92 -2.83 43.38
CA VAL A 9 30.72 -1.98 43.28
C VAL A 9 31.09 -0.58 43.75
N VAL A 10 30.75 0.39 42.91
CA VAL A 10 30.75 1.84 43.17
C VAL A 10 29.61 2.19 44.14
N LEU A 11 29.85 3.06 45.12
CA LEU A 11 28.77 3.87 45.67
C LEU A 11 29.28 5.23 46.19
N SER A 12 28.76 6.28 45.55
CA SER A 12 28.81 7.68 45.94
C SER A 12 27.39 8.11 46.27
N THR A 13 27.16 8.74 47.43
CA THR A 13 25.97 9.55 47.74
C THR A 13 26.21 10.33 49.03
N ALA A 14 25.70 11.57 49.06
CA ALA A 14 25.90 12.58 50.10
C ALA A 14 24.58 12.95 50.82
N LEU A 15 24.72 13.77 51.89
CA LEU A 15 23.71 14.45 52.75
C LEU A 15 23.05 13.55 53.84
N LEU A 16 22.86 13.95 55.12
CA LEU A 16 22.57 15.26 55.74
C LEU A 16 22.79 15.20 57.29
N SER A 17 23.24 16.33 57.88
CA SER A 17 22.90 16.90 59.21
C SER A 17 22.63 16.02 60.46
N ALA A 18 23.44 16.21 61.52
CA ALA A 18 22.97 16.50 62.89
C ALA A 18 24.14 16.96 63.79
N SER A 19 23.89 18.04 64.52
CA SER A 19 24.69 18.64 65.60
C SER A 19 24.77 17.76 66.85
N ASP A 20 25.94 17.72 67.51
CA ASP A 20 26.07 17.91 68.97
C ASP A 20 27.55 17.93 69.42
N PHE A 21 27.87 18.90 70.27
CA PHE A 21 29.14 19.17 70.98
C PHE A 21 29.25 18.25 72.23
N PRO A 22 30.45 17.98 72.79
CA PRO A 22 31.03 18.93 73.75
C PRO A 22 32.56 19.09 73.75
N GLU A 23 32.96 20.23 74.31
CA GLU A 23 34.31 20.75 74.56
C GLU A 23 35.20 19.88 75.46
N LEU A 24 36.53 20.00 75.28
CA LEU A 24 37.51 19.81 76.34
C LEU A 24 38.53 20.96 76.32
N ARG A 25 38.70 21.54 77.51
CA ARG A 25 39.23 22.88 77.83
C ARG A 25 40.76 23.02 77.65
N ARG A 26 41.16 24.19 77.16
CA ARG A 26 42.46 24.84 77.45
C ARG A 26 42.47 25.32 78.91
N ALA A 27 43.61 25.18 79.57
CA ALA A 27 43.90 25.83 80.85
C ALA A 27 45.10 26.76 80.65
N GLU A 28 44.90 28.06 80.89
CA GLU A 28 45.95 29.06 81.07
C GLU A 28 45.89 29.58 82.51
N ALA A 29 47.09 29.67 83.11
CA ALA A 29 47.61 30.57 84.16
C ALA A 29 46.79 30.90 85.44
N PRO A 30 47.52 31.30 86.49
CA PRO A 30 47.30 32.66 86.97
C PRO A 30 48.60 33.44 87.22
N VAL A 31 48.45 34.76 87.07
CA VAL A 31 49.40 35.83 87.40
C VAL A 31 48.80 36.57 88.58
N ASP A 32 49.63 36.89 89.58
CA ASP A 32 49.48 38.02 90.52
C ASP A 32 50.92 38.39 90.94
N SER A 33 51.45 39.53 90.47
CA SER A 33 51.54 40.83 91.18
C SER A 33 52.35 40.78 92.47
N GLU A 34 53.18 41.71 92.91
CA GLU A 34 53.74 42.99 92.46
C GLU A 34 54.49 43.49 93.72
N ALA A 35 55.72 44.02 93.58
CA ALA A 35 56.43 44.93 94.51
C ALA A 35 57.95 44.70 94.39
N ALA A 36 58.83 45.68 94.44
CA ALA A 36 58.78 47.12 94.27
C ALA A 36 60.25 47.54 94.11
N VAL A 37 60.52 48.41 93.15
CA VAL A 37 61.84 49.03 92.95
C VAL A 37 62.01 50.19 93.94
N ARG A 38 63.11 50.22 94.69
CA ARG A 38 63.66 51.45 95.29
C ARG A 38 65.18 51.41 95.19
N GLY A 39 65.74 52.40 94.50
CA GLY A 39 67.17 52.63 94.36
C GLY A 39 67.72 53.69 95.31
N ALA A 40 69.02 53.95 95.10
CA ALA A 40 69.83 55.04 95.65
C ALA A 40 70.17 54.90 97.15
N SER A 41 71.33 55.28 97.68
CA SER A 41 72.53 55.93 97.16
C SER A 41 73.65 55.67 98.19
N LEU A 42 74.87 55.98 97.77
CA LEU A 42 76.11 56.08 98.51
C LEU A 42 76.03 57.02 99.74
N ASP A 43 76.96 56.78 100.68
CA ASP A 43 77.85 57.73 101.37
C ASP A 43 77.90 57.61 102.91
N GLY A 44 79.12 57.36 103.41
CA GLY A 44 79.74 57.83 104.68
C GLY A 44 79.04 57.53 106.03
N GLU A 45 79.69 57.39 107.17
CA GLU A 45 81.08 57.49 107.61
C GLU A 45 81.10 57.13 109.12
N ALA A 46 82.25 56.67 109.63
CA ALA A 46 82.69 56.62 111.04
C ALA A 46 81.96 55.67 112.02
N ALA A 47 82.62 54.59 112.48
CA ALA A 47 83.51 54.50 113.68
C ALA A 47 82.69 54.29 114.97
N GLU A 48 82.92 53.37 115.90
CA GLU A 48 84.05 52.61 116.48
C GLU A 48 83.44 51.30 117.06
N SER A 49 84.07 50.16 117.38
CA SER A 49 85.46 49.73 117.64
C SER A 49 85.48 48.19 117.75
N GLY A 50 86.55 47.49 117.29
CA GLY A 50 86.83 46.11 117.70
C GLY A 50 87.65 45.19 116.76
N SER A 51 88.93 45.52 116.53
CA SER A 51 90.13 44.66 116.29
C SER A 51 90.19 43.53 115.22
N GLU A 52 91.18 43.68 114.29
CA GLU A 52 91.95 42.70 113.44
C GLU A 52 91.18 42.06 112.23
N GLU A 53 91.53 42.14 110.92
CA GLU A 53 92.77 41.88 110.13
C GLU A 53 92.66 42.52 108.69
N GLY A 54 93.76 42.90 108.00
CA GLY A 54 93.70 43.61 106.70
C GLY A 54 94.84 43.42 105.67
N SER A 55 95.09 42.22 105.12
CA SER A 55 96.06 42.08 103.98
C SER A 55 95.60 41.24 102.76
N GLY A 56 94.40 40.65 102.75
CA GLY A 56 93.96 39.72 101.69
C GLY A 56 93.21 40.30 100.47
N ALA A 57 92.78 41.56 100.51
CA ALA A 57 91.83 42.10 99.50
C ALA A 57 92.48 42.60 98.20
N ALA A 58 93.74 43.03 98.22
CA ALA A 58 94.38 43.65 97.06
C ALA A 58 94.80 42.67 95.94
N ALA A 59 95.09 41.41 96.27
CA ALA A 59 95.58 40.42 95.29
C ALA A 59 94.50 39.91 94.31
N LYS A 60 93.22 39.89 94.72
CA LYS A 60 92.12 39.35 93.90
C LYS A 60 91.65 40.28 92.76
N LEU A 61 91.99 41.56 92.82
CA LEU A 61 91.59 42.54 91.81
C LEU A 61 92.47 42.45 90.55
N ALA A 62 93.77 42.26 90.71
CA ALA A 62 94.71 42.14 89.59
C ALA A 62 94.45 40.90 88.72
N GLU A 63 94.02 39.79 89.31
CA GLU A 63 93.68 38.56 88.57
C GLU A 63 92.46 38.77 87.66
N ARG A 64 91.47 39.54 88.10
CA ARG A 64 90.27 39.85 87.31
C ARG A 64 90.53 40.72 86.09
N GLU A 65 91.50 41.62 86.16
CA GLU A 65 91.84 42.51 85.03
C GLU A 65 92.54 41.75 83.90
N ALA A 66 93.38 40.76 84.22
CA ALA A 66 94.06 39.94 83.23
C ALA A 66 93.09 39.04 82.43
N ASP A 67 92.08 38.47 83.09
CA ASP A 67 91.05 37.63 82.44
C ASP A 67 90.18 38.42 81.45
N LEU A 68 89.94 39.70 81.71
CA LEU A 68 89.14 40.56 80.85
C LEU A 68 89.87 40.86 79.53
N ALA A 69 91.16 41.18 79.60
CA ALA A 69 91.97 41.45 78.40
C ALA A 69 92.07 40.22 77.47
N ALA A 70 92.16 39.01 78.03
CA ALA A 70 92.18 37.78 77.23
C ALA A 70 90.86 37.54 76.47
N ARG A 71 89.72 37.91 77.07
CA ARG A 71 88.41 37.79 76.42
C ARG A 71 88.22 38.77 75.27
N GLU A 72 88.76 39.98 75.38
CA GLU A 72 88.67 40.98 74.31
C GLU A 72 89.47 40.57 73.06
N ALA A 73 90.66 39.96 73.24
CA ALA A 73 91.46 39.48 72.11
C ALA A 73 90.77 38.34 71.33
N ALA A 74 90.11 37.41 72.01
CA ALA A 74 89.39 36.30 71.39
C ALA A 74 88.15 36.75 70.58
N LEU A 75 87.53 37.87 70.97
CA LEU A 75 86.41 38.43 70.22
C LEU A 75 86.87 39.05 68.90
N ALA A 76 88.01 39.74 68.88
CA ALA A 76 88.54 40.36 67.67
C ALA A 76 88.93 39.35 66.59
N GLU A 77 89.50 38.21 66.98
CA GLU A 77 89.84 37.12 66.05
C GLU A 77 88.59 36.53 65.40
N ARG A 78 87.52 36.36 66.20
CA ARG A 78 86.25 35.82 65.72
C ARG A 78 85.53 36.73 64.74
N GLU A 79 85.69 38.05 64.85
CA GLU A 79 85.13 39.02 63.91
C GLU A 79 85.84 38.97 62.54
N ALA A 80 87.14 38.68 62.51
CA ALA A 80 87.91 38.59 61.26
C ALA A 80 87.50 37.38 60.41
N ASP A 81 87.31 36.21 61.04
CA ASP A 81 86.92 34.97 60.33
C ASP A 81 85.54 35.08 59.65
N LEU A 82 84.61 35.81 60.28
CA LEU A 82 83.27 36.01 59.73
C LEU A 82 83.28 36.90 58.47
N ALA A 83 84.22 37.85 58.37
CA ALA A 83 84.32 38.72 57.21
C ALA A 83 84.81 37.98 55.95
N GLU A 84 85.65 36.95 56.12
CA GLU A 84 86.20 36.18 55.00
C GLU A 84 85.16 35.20 54.39
N GLN A 85 84.26 34.66 55.22
CA GLN A 85 83.13 33.86 54.76
C GLN A 85 82.12 34.65 53.92
N GLY A 86 82.12 35.99 53.98
CA GLY A 86 81.24 36.85 53.19
C GLY A 86 81.54 36.91 51.68
N LYS A 87 82.65 36.31 51.20
CA LYS A 87 83.07 36.38 49.78
C LYS A 87 82.51 35.28 48.85
N VAL A 88 81.64 34.38 49.33
CA VAL A 88 81.08 33.21 48.58
C VAL A 88 79.96 33.59 47.57
N VAL A 89 80.09 34.73 46.89
CA VAL A 89 79.10 35.25 45.93
C VAL A 89 79.03 34.52 44.56
N PRO A 90 80.11 33.91 43.99
CA PRO A 90 80.05 33.32 42.63
C PRO A 90 79.39 31.92 42.55
N GLU A 91 79.29 31.17 43.65
CA GLU A 91 78.55 29.89 43.67
C GLU A 91 77.04 30.10 43.70
N ALA A 92 76.57 31.16 44.38
CA ALA A 92 75.16 31.52 44.43
C ALA A 92 74.57 31.83 43.03
N ALA A 93 75.35 32.48 42.16
CA ALA A 93 74.90 32.80 40.79
C ALA A 93 74.76 31.55 39.90
N LYS A 94 75.68 30.59 39.98
CA LYS A 94 75.60 29.32 39.24
C LYS A 94 74.49 28.41 39.76
N LEU A 95 74.21 28.50 41.06
CA LEU A 95 73.10 27.77 41.68
C LEU A 95 71.75 28.32 41.19
N ALA A 96 71.61 29.65 41.11
CA ALA A 96 70.43 30.30 40.56
C ALA A 96 70.17 29.94 39.08
N GLU A 97 71.21 29.85 38.25
CA GLU A 97 71.09 29.41 36.85
C GLU A 97 70.61 27.95 36.75
N ARG A 98 71.15 27.06 37.59
CA ARG A 98 70.71 25.66 37.65
C ARG A 98 69.27 25.51 38.16
N GLU A 99 68.86 26.32 39.13
CA GLU A 99 67.47 26.35 39.61
C GLU A 99 66.50 26.82 38.52
N ALA A 100 66.89 27.81 37.72
CA ALA A 100 66.10 28.26 36.57
C ALA A 100 65.98 27.18 35.48
N ASP A 101 67.08 26.49 35.16
CA ASP A 101 67.09 25.36 34.21
C ASP A 101 66.25 24.18 34.71
N LEU A 102 66.32 23.86 36.01
CA LEU A 102 65.50 22.82 36.64
C LEU A 102 64.02 23.18 36.59
N ALA A 103 63.65 24.43 36.91
CA ALA A 103 62.28 24.90 36.78
C ALA A 103 61.77 24.81 35.33
N GLY A 104 62.62 25.11 34.34
CA GLY A 104 62.30 24.93 32.92
C GLY A 104 62.06 23.46 32.53
N ARG A 105 62.88 22.53 33.05
CA ARG A 105 62.71 21.08 32.82
C ARG A 105 61.47 20.53 33.52
N GLU A 106 61.17 20.98 34.72
CA GLU A 106 59.95 20.61 35.46
C GLU A 106 58.70 21.07 34.72
N ALA A 107 58.70 22.29 34.17
CA ALA A 107 57.60 22.78 33.34
C ALA A 107 57.41 21.96 32.05
N ALA A 108 58.50 21.61 31.36
CA ALA A 108 58.44 20.78 30.15
C ALA A 108 58.01 19.33 30.44
N LEU A 109 58.38 18.77 31.59
CA LEU A 109 57.91 17.46 32.04
C LEU A 109 56.40 17.49 32.36
N ALA A 110 55.92 18.54 33.04
CA ALA A 110 54.50 18.70 33.31
C ALA A 110 53.67 18.81 32.02
N GLU A 111 54.18 19.50 30.99
CA GLU A 111 53.52 19.57 29.68
C GLU A 111 53.47 18.18 29.00
N ARG A 112 54.58 17.44 29.02
CA ARG A 112 54.64 16.08 28.45
C ARG A 112 53.73 15.10 29.18
N GLU A 113 53.63 15.17 30.50
CA GLU A 113 52.69 14.36 31.29
C GLU A 113 51.23 14.69 30.93
N ALA A 114 50.92 15.98 30.75
CA ALA A 114 49.59 16.40 30.31
C ALA A 114 49.24 15.86 28.91
N ASP A 115 50.19 15.84 27.98
CA ASP A 115 49.98 15.30 26.63
C ASP A 115 49.87 13.77 26.61
N LEU A 116 50.64 13.05 27.41
CA LEU A 116 50.48 11.60 27.58
C LEU A 116 49.09 11.24 28.13
N LEU A 117 48.60 12.00 29.11
CA LEU A 117 47.23 11.82 29.62
C LEU A 117 46.15 12.08 28.56
N LYS A 118 46.37 13.05 27.64
CA LYS A 118 45.47 13.25 26.50
C LYS A 118 45.54 12.07 25.53
N GLN A 119 46.73 11.55 25.26
CA GLN A 119 46.94 10.40 24.38
C GLN A 119 46.31 9.12 24.95
N ASP A 120 46.43 8.87 26.26
CA ASP A 120 45.81 7.74 26.96
C ASP A 120 44.28 7.82 26.95
N LYS A 121 43.73 9.03 27.12
CA LYS A 121 42.28 9.26 26.97
C LYS A 121 41.82 9.01 25.54
N ALA A 122 42.59 9.43 24.53
CA ALA A 122 42.26 9.20 23.13
C ALA A 122 42.35 7.71 22.74
N SER A 123 43.36 6.99 23.23
CA SER A 123 43.54 5.56 22.95
C SER A 123 42.48 4.69 23.64
N SER A 124 42.13 5.01 24.89
CA SER A 124 41.04 4.33 25.61
C SER A 124 39.68 4.59 24.97
N ALA A 125 39.41 5.81 24.51
CA ALA A 125 38.21 6.12 23.73
C ALA A 125 38.17 5.32 22.41
N SER A 126 39.27 5.29 21.66
CA SER A 126 39.35 4.52 20.40
C SER A 126 39.15 3.01 20.62
N SER A 127 39.69 2.47 21.71
CA SER A 127 39.50 1.06 22.10
C SER A 127 38.03 0.75 22.43
N ALA A 128 37.35 1.65 23.15
CA ALA A 128 35.93 1.51 23.44
C ALA A 128 35.08 1.54 22.15
N GLU A 129 35.37 2.46 21.22
CA GLU A 129 34.67 2.52 19.92
C GLU A 129 34.88 1.25 19.08
N LEU A 130 36.09 0.67 19.10
CA LEU A 130 36.38 -0.59 18.41
C LEU A 130 35.59 -1.76 19.01
N ALA A 131 35.54 -1.87 20.33
CA ALA A 131 34.75 -2.91 21.00
C ALA A 131 33.25 -2.80 20.67
N GLU A 132 32.71 -1.57 20.59
CA GLU A 132 31.33 -1.35 20.16
C GLU A 132 31.11 -1.75 18.68
N ARG A 133 32.06 -1.43 17.79
CA ARG A 133 31.99 -1.83 16.38
C ARG A 133 32.07 -3.34 16.21
N GLU A 134 32.95 -4.03 16.94
CA GLU A 134 33.06 -5.49 16.91
C GLU A 134 31.77 -6.16 17.40
N ALA A 135 31.18 -5.66 18.49
CA ALA A 135 29.89 -6.15 18.97
C ALA A 135 28.75 -5.90 17.96
N ALA A 136 28.77 -4.77 17.25
CA ALA A 136 27.81 -4.48 16.19
C ALA A 136 28.00 -5.37 14.95
N LEU A 137 29.25 -5.69 14.58
CA LEU A 137 29.55 -6.61 13.48
C LEU A 137 29.10 -8.04 13.80
N ALA A 138 29.37 -8.53 15.01
CA ALA A 138 28.90 -9.86 15.44
C ALA A 138 27.38 -9.99 15.36
N LYS A 139 26.63 -8.93 15.73
CA LYS A 139 25.16 -8.91 15.56
C LYS A 139 24.73 -8.96 14.09
N ARG A 140 25.45 -8.26 13.21
CA ARG A 140 25.17 -8.26 11.76
C ARG A 140 25.46 -9.62 11.13
N GLU A 141 26.55 -10.28 11.52
CA GLU A 141 26.91 -11.61 11.04
C GLU A 141 25.85 -12.65 11.40
N LEU A 142 25.34 -12.62 12.64
CA LEU A 142 24.23 -13.49 13.05
C LEU A 142 22.95 -13.23 12.25
N ALA A 143 22.59 -11.96 12.05
CA ALA A 143 21.41 -11.59 11.25
C ALA A 143 21.54 -12.00 9.77
N LEU A 144 22.76 -11.93 9.21
CA LEU A 144 23.03 -12.41 7.85
C LEU A 144 22.91 -13.93 7.76
N ALA A 145 23.46 -14.67 8.73
CA ALA A 145 23.34 -16.12 8.77
C ALA A 145 21.88 -16.59 8.89
N GLU A 146 21.05 -15.90 9.69
CA GLU A 146 19.61 -16.16 9.78
C GLU A 146 18.90 -15.90 8.44
N ARG A 147 19.23 -14.79 7.77
CA ARG A 147 18.65 -14.45 6.45
C ARG A 147 19.07 -15.43 5.37
N GLU A 148 20.31 -15.90 5.36
CA GLU A 148 20.79 -16.93 4.44
C GLU A 148 20.06 -18.26 4.65
N ALA A 149 19.83 -18.66 5.91
CA ALA A 149 19.06 -19.86 6.22
C ALA A 149 17.59 -19.74 5.78
N GLU A 150 16.97 -18.56 5.93
CA GLU A 150 15.62 -18.30 5.45
C GLU A 150 15.52 -18.36 3.93
N LEU A 151 16.44 -17.72 3.21
CA LEU A 151 16.48 -17.77 1.74
C LEU A 151 16.66 -19.22 1.24
N ALA A 152 17.57 -19.99 1.83
CA ALA A 152 17.75 -21.40 1.48
C ALA A 152 16.48 -22.24 1.73
N ARG A 153 15.65 -21.88 2.72
CA ARG A 153 14.36 -22.52 2.96
C ARG A 153 13.34 -22.13 1.89
N GLN A 154 13.25 -20.85 1.54
CA GLN A 154 12.36 -20.37 0.48
C GLN A 154 12.70 -20.97 -0.89
N ASP A 155 13.99 -21.12 -1.21
CA ASP A 155 14.43 -21.77 -2.46
C ASP A 155 14.03 -23.25 -2.52
N ARG A 156 14.13 -23.97 -1.39
CA ARG A 156 13.67 -25.36 -1.32
C ARG A 156 12.15 -25.47 -1.46
N GLU A 157 11.40 -24.58 -0.81
CA GLU A 157 9.94 -24.56 -0.85
C GLU A 157 9.41 -24.21 -2.25
N SER A 158 9.98 -23.19 -2.89
CA SER A 158 9.61 -22.84 -4.27
C SER A 158 9.96 -23.95 -5.26
N SER A 159 11.11 -24.62 -5.08
CA SER A 159 11.51 -25.76 -5.92
C SER A 159 10.55 -26.96 -5.77
N THR A 160 10.12 -27.29 -4.55
CA THR A 160 9.15 -28.36 -4.33
C THR A 160 7.76 -28.00 -4.85
N GLU A 161 7.34 -26.74 -4.71
CA GLU A 161 6.08 -26.24 -5.27
C GLU A 161 6.09 -26.30 -6.80
N LEU A 162 7.18 -25.88 -7.45
CA LEU A 162 7.35 -25.96 -8.90
C LEU A 162 7.32 -27.41 -9.39
N ALA A 163 7.98 -28.33 -8.67
CA ALA A 163 7.93 -29.76 -8.98
C ALA A 163 6.49 -30.30 -8.86
N ALA A 164 5.78 -29.97 -7.78
CA ALA A 164 4.39 -30.38 -7.59
C ALA A 164 3.48 -29.82 -8.70
N ARG A 165 3.60 -28.52 -9.02
CA ARG A 165 2.83 -27.88 -10.08
C ARG A 165 3.10 -28.50 -11.45
N LYS A 166 4.35 -28.83 -11.76
CA LYS A 166 4.72 -29.53 -13.00
C LYS A 166 4.03 -30.90 -13.10
N THR A 167 3.96 -31.65 -12.01
CA THR A 167 3.26 -32.95 -12.00
C THR A 167 1.74 -32.80 -12.13
N ALA A 168 1.15 -31.79 -11.50
CA ALA A 168 -0.28 -31.50 -11.62
C ALA A 168 -0.67 -31.11 -13.05
N LEU A 169 0.13 -30.24 -13.69
CA LEU A 169 -0.09 -29.81 -15.07
C LEU A 169 0.02 -30.98 -16.05
N LYS A 170 0.95 -31.91 -15.84
CA LYS A 170 1.03 -33.14 -16.64
C LYS A 170 -0.24 -33.98 -16.52
N LYS A 171 -0.78 -34.17 -15.30
CA LYS A 171 -2.04 -34.90 -15.09
C LYS A 171 -3.23 -34.19 -15.73
N GLU A 172 -3.26 -32.87 -15.69
CA GLU A 172 -4.32 -32.07 -16.30
C GLU A 172 -4.29 -32.16 -17.83
N ALA A 173 -3.11 -32.14 -18.44
CA ALA A 173 -2.94 -32.35 -19.88
C ALA A 173 -3.42 -33.74 -20.31
N GLU A 174 -3.02 -34.80 -19.59
CA GLU A 174 -3.49 -36.17 -19.85
C GLU A 174 -5.02 -36.31 -19.70
N LEU A 175 -5.63 -35.55 -18.78
CA LEU A 175 -7.08 -35.53 -18.60
C LEU A 175 -7.79 -34.74 -19.71
N ALA A 176 -7.18 -33.66 -20.21
CA ALA A 176 -7.69 -32.88 -21.33
C ALA A 176 -7.70 -33.71 -22.62
N GLU A 177 -6.62 -34.44 -22.93
CA GLU A 177 -6.54 -35.35 -24.08
C GLU A 177 -7.64 -36.43 -24.02
N LYS A 178 -7.90 -37.01 -22.83
CA LYS A 178 -8.99 -37.97 -22.65
C LYS A 178 -10.37 -37.35 -22.92
N ARG A 179 -10.61 -36.13 -22.44
CA ARG A 179 -11.89 -35.43 -22.68
C ARG A 179 -12.09 -35.09 -24.14
N GLU A 180 -11.03 -34.71 -24.84
CA GLU A 180 -11.09 -34.41 -26.28
C GLU A 180 -11.46 -35.66 -27.08
N ALA A 181 -10.85 -36.81 -26.76
CA ALA A 181 -11.21 -38.09 -27.36
C ALA A 181 -12.67 -38.50 -27.09
N ASP A 182 -13.14 -38.32 -25.85
CA ASP A 182 -14.54 -38.60 -25.48
C ASP A 182 -15.53 -37.69 -26.22
N LEU A 183 -15.21 -36.40 -26.36
CA LEU A 183 -16.04 -35.44 -27.10
C LEU A 183 -16.10 -35.79 -28.59
N ALA A 184 -14.97 -36.10 -29.21
CA ALA A 184 -14.93 -36.54 -30.60
C ALA A 184 -15.79 -37.81 -30.82
N GLY A 185 -15.76 -38.74 -29.86
CA GLY A 185 -16.63 -39.92 -29.87
C GLY A 185 -18.12 -39.57 -29.80
N ARG A 186 -18.51 -38.66 -28.90
CA ARG A 186 -19.90 -38.19 -28.77
C ARG A 186 -20.38 -37.43 -30.01
N GLU A 187 -19.53 -36.59 -30.61
CA GLU A 187 -19.86 -35.88 -31.85
C GLU A 187 -20.12 -36.85 -33.01
N ALA A 188 -19.32 -37.90 -33.13
CA ALA A 188 -19.54 -38.94 -34.14
C ALA A 188 -20.86 -39.69 -33.90
N GLU A 189 -21.21 -39.98 -32.65
CA GLU A 189 -22.48 -40.61 -32.30
C GLU A 189 -23.69 -39.70 -32.62
N VAL A 190 -23.58 -38.41 -32.32
CA VAL A 190 -24.62 -37.42 -32.66
C VAL A 190 -24.81 -37.33 -34.17
N LYS A 191 -23.73 -37.22 -34.95
CA LYS A 191 -23.81 -37.21 -36.42
C LYS A 191 -24.51 -38.45 -36.97
N LYS A 192 -24.23 -39.62 -36.40
CA LYS A 192 -24.90 -40.87 -36.80
C LYS A 192 -26.41 -40.80 -36.50
N LYS A 193 -26.80 -40.36 -35.30
CA LYS A 193 -28.22 -40.23 -34.92
C LYS A 193 -28.95 -39.17 -35.75
N GLU A 194 -28.29 -38.07 -36.10
CA GLU A 194 -28.85 -37.03 -36.97
C GLU A 194 -29.12 -37.57 -38.38
N ALA A 195 -28.17 -38.32 -38.96
CA ALA A 195 -28.35 -38.97 -40.26
C ALA A 195 -29.50 -39.99 -40.24
N GLU A 196 -29.59 -40.82 -39.19
CA GLU A 196 -30.68 -41.77 -39.01
C GLU A 196 -32.05 -41.07 -38.89
N LEU A 197 -32.12 -39.98 -38.14
CA LEU A 197 -33.34 -39.20 -37.96
C LEU A 197 -33.76 -38.47 -39.25
N ALA A 198 -32.79 -37.94 -40.01
CA ALA A 198 -33.03 -37.31 -41.30
C ALA A 198 -33.61 -38.32 -42.30
N ALA A 199 -32.99 -39.49 -42.43
CA ALA A 199 -33.48 -40.57 -43.30
C ALA A 199 -34.90 -41.00 -42.91
N LYS A 200 -35.19 -41.11 -41.60
CA LYS A 200 -36.54 -41.43 -41.12
C LYS A 200 -37.56 -40.35 -41.48
N ARG A 201 -37.21 -39.06 -41.38
CA ARG A 201 -38.08 -37.94 -41.74
C ARG A 201 -38.34 -37.86 -43.23
N GLU A 202 -37.32 -38.08 -44.06
CA GLU A 202 -37.48 -38.12 -45.52
C GLU A 202 -38.44 -39.24 -45.94
N ALA A 203 -38.30 -40.43 -45.35
CA ALA A 203 -39.22 -41.53 -45.61
C ALA A 203 -40.67 -41.22 -45.18
N GLU A 204 -40.86 -40.56 -44.02
CA GLU A 204 -42.20 -40.15 -43.57
C GLU A 204 -42.81 -39.07 -44.48
N LEU A 205 -42.01 -38.08 -44.91
CA LEU A 205 -42.46 -37.03 -45.83
C LEU A 205 -42.82 -37.59 -47.19
N ALA A 206 -42.01 -38.49 -47.76
CA ALA A 206 -42.33 -39.17 -49.01
C ALA A 206 -43.65 -39.97 -48.90
N GLY A 207 -43.90 -40.61 -47.75
CA GLY A 207 -45.18 -41.26 -47.45
C GLY A 207 -46.36 -40.27 -47.42
N ARG A 208 -46.19 -39.11 -46.78
CA ARG A 208 -47.22 -38.06 -46.72
C ARG A 208 -47.48 -37.42 -48.08
N GLU A 209 -46.45 -37.19 -48.89
CA GLU A 209 -46.58 -36.68 -50.26
C GLU A 209 -47.34 -37.64 -51.16
N ALA A 210 -47.08 -38.95 -51.04
CA ALA A 210 -47.85 -39.96 -51.77
C ALA A 210 -49.33 -39.96 -51.37
N GLU A 211 -49.63 -39.83 -50.07
CA GLU A 211 -51.01 -39.68 -49.59
C GLU A 211 -51.65 -38.36 -50.03
N LEU A 212 -50.90 -37.25 -50.04
CA LEU A 212 -51.36 -35.96 -50.56
C LEU A 212 -51.70 -36.05 -52.04
N LYS A 213 -50.86 -36.67 -52.87
CA LYS A 213 -51.15 -36.88 -54.31
C LYS A 213 -52.44 -37.67 -54.52
N LYS A 214 -52.70 -38.70 -53.71
CA LYS A 214 -53.98 -39.43 -53.77
C LYS A 214 -55.16 -38.52 -53.39
N LYS A 215 -55.00 -37.71 -52.35
CA LYS A 215 -56.04 -36.75 -51.91
C LYS A 215 -56.25 -35.64 -52.91
N GLU A 216 -55.21 -35.12 -53.55
CA GLU A 216 -55.27 -34.13 -54.62
C GLU A 216 -55.97 -34.70 -55.84
N ALA A 217 -55.66 -35.94 -56.25
CA ALA A 217 -56.40 -36.60 -57.33
C ALA A 217 -57.90 -36.70 -56.98
N ALA A 218 -58.24 -37.14 -55.77
CA ALA A 218 -59.63 -37.18 -55.30
C ALA A 218 -60.27 -35.78 -55.19
N LEU A 219 -59.48 -34.75 -54.84
CA LEU A 219 -59.94 -33.37 -54.79
C LEU A 219 -60.19 -32.85 -56.19
N THR A 220 -59.30 -33.07 -57.17
CA THR A 220 -59.50 -32.67 -58.57
C THR A 220 -60.73 -33.34 -59.18
N GLU A 221 -61.03 -34.58 -58.80
CA GLU A 221 -62.26 -35.26 -59.20
C GLU A 221 -63.50 -34.59 -58.56
N LYS A 222 -63.40 -34.22 -57.28
CA LYS A 222 -64.45 -33.45 -56.59
C LYS A 222 -64.56 -32.01 -57.08
N GLU A 223 -63.46 -31.37 -57.49
CA GLU A 223 -63.39 -30.02 -58.05
C GLU A 223 -63.93 -30.02 -59.48
N ALA A 224 -63.67 -31.05 -60.28
CA ALA A 224 -64.35 -31.22 -61.56
C ALA A 224 -65.86 -31.37 -61.34
N ALA A 225 -66.27 -32.16 -60.33
CA ALA A 225 -67.68 -32.29 -59.96
C ALA A 225 -68.28 -30.99 -59.39
N LEU A 226 -67.49 -30.20 -58.66
CA LEU A 226 -67.87 -28.89 -58.15
C LEU A 226 -67.85 -27.84 -59.24
N GLN A 227 -66.95 -27.86 -60.22
CA GLN A 227 -66.93 -27.00 -61.41
C GLN A 227 -68.13 -27.27 -62.30
N VAL A 228 -68.59 -28.51 -62.40
CA VAL A 228 -69.89 -28.81 -63.01
C VAL A 228 -71.03 -28.14 -62.22
N LYS A 229 -70.96 -28.12 -60.88
CA LYS A 229 -71.90 -27.37 -60.03
C LYS A 229 -71.66 -25.85 -60.02
N GLU A 230 -70.46 -25.39 -60.30
CA GLU A 230 -70.01 -24.00 -60.25
C GLU A 230 -70.23 -23.32 -61.59
N ILE A 231 -70.13 -24.02 -62.73
CA ILE A 231 -70.72 -23.62 -64.02
C ILE A 231 -72.23 -23.42 -63.86
N ALA A 232 -72.88 -24.18 -62.97
CA ALA A 232 -74.28 -23.96 -62.58
C ALA A 232 -74.50 -22.82 -61.55
N LEU A 233 -73.43 -22.26 -60.96
CA LEU A 233 -73.46 -21.20 -59.93
C LEU A 233 -72.76 -19.90 -60.38
N MET A 234 -72.00 -19.91 -61.48
CA MET A 234 -71.28 -18.81 -62.15
C MET A 234 -72.20 -17.83 -62.89
N ASP A 235 -73.50 -17.93 -62.65
CA ASP A 235 -74.47 -16.84 -62.82
C ASP A 235 -74.24 -15.69 -61.80
N LYS A 236 -73.24 -15.80 -60.89
CA LYS A 236 -72.91 -14.77 -59.89
C LYS A 236 -71.39 -14.65 -59.64
N ALA A 237 -70.78 -13.65 -60.25
CA ALA A 237 -69.39 -13.21 -60.07
C ALA A 237 -69.20 -12.32 -58.79
N PRO A 238 -68.03 -11.69 -58.52
CA PRO A 238 -66.73 -12.29 -58.20
C PRO A 238 -66.04 -11.66 -56.94
N VAL A 239 -64.83 -12.18 -56.68
CA VAL A 239 -63.81 -11.95 -55.65
C VAL A 239 -63.22 -10.54 -55.57
N VAL A 240 -62.72 -10.12 -54.39
CA VAL A 240 -61.67 -9.08 -54.24
C VAL A 240 -60.58 -9.49 -53.25
N ALA A 241 -59.37 -9.03 -53.57
CA ALA A 241 -58.03 -9.36 -53.10
C ALA A 241 -57.56 -8.69 -51.79
N GLN A 242 -56.38 -9.14 -51.36
CA GLN A 242 -55.56 -8.77 -50.21
C GLN A 242 -54.86 -7.41 -50.32
N ALA A 243 -54.32 -6.92 -49.19
CA ALA A 243 -53.26 -5.90 -49.13
C ALA A 243 -52.21 -6.24 -48.06
N GLN A 244 -50.94 -5.99 -48.39
CA GLN A 244 -49.73 -6.06 -47.55
C GLN A 244 -49.21 -4.64 -47.24
N GLY A 245 -48.38 -4.52 -46.18
CA GLY A 245 -47.45 -3.39 -46.02
C GLY A 245 -46.82 -3.32 -44.62
N ASN A 246 -45.62 -3.90 -44.45
CA ASN A 246 -44.83 -3.89 -43.20
C ASN A 246 -43.81 -2.74 -43.17
N VAL A 247 -43.67 -2.12 -42.00
CA VAL A 247 -42.60 -1.17 -41.61
C VAL A 247 -41.59 -1.94 -40.72
N LEU A 248 -40.30 -1.64 -40.85
CA LEU A 248 -39.21 -2.21 -40.05
C LEU A 248 -39.43 -1.97 -38.52
N PRO A 249 -39.25 -2.98 -37.66
CA PRO A 249 -39.53 -2.86 -36.22
C PRO A 249 -38.34 -2.27 -35.45
N ASP A 250 -38.67 -1.41 -34.48
CA ASP A 250 -37.81 -0.96 -33.38
C ASP A 250 -37.22 -2.18 -32.66
N VAL A 251 -35.88 -2.31 -32.63
CA VAL A 251 -35.18 -3.53 -32.16
C VAL A 251 -34.80 -3.45 -30.67
N ASP A 252 -34.99 -2.30 -30.02
CA ASP A 252 -34.76 -2.18 -28.58
C ASP A 252 -36.05 -2.59 -27.84
N GLY A 253 -36.11 -3.82 -27.35
CA GLY A 253 -37.26 -4.32 -26.61
C GLY A 253 -37.70 -3.37 -25.46
N PRO A 254 -38.99 -3.38 -25.07
CA PRO A 254 -39.51 -2.49 -24.03
C PRO A 254 -38.76 -2.75 -22.71
N GLY A 255 -37.88 -1.83 -22.32
CA GLY A 255 -37.06 -2.02 -21.12
C GLY A 255 -35.59 -1.59 -21.24
N ALA A 256 -35.06 -1.38 -22.45
CA ALA A 256 -33.63 -1.18 -22.64
C ALA A 256 -33.11 0.19 -22.17
N VAL A 257 -31.91 0.20 -21.57
CA VAL A 257 -31.15 1.41 -21.26
C VAL A 257 -30.11 1.62 -22.35
N VAL A 258 -30.36 2.60 -23.21
CA VAL A 258 -29.53 2.88 -24.39
C VAL A 258 -28.93 4.28 -24.29
N VAL A 259 -27.61 4.37 -24.42
CA VAL A 259 -26.88 5.65 -24.51
C VAL A 259 -26.48 5.88 -25.96
N LYS A 260 -27.11 6.86 -26.62
CA LYS A 260 -26.79 7.26 -28.00
C LYS A 260 -25.80 8.42 -28.02
N ARG A 261 -24.81 8.36 -28.91
CA ARG A 261 -23.83 9.42 -29.20
C ARG A 261 -23.72 9.59 -30.72
N GLU A 262 -22.93 10.56 -31.15
CA GLU A 262 -22.75 10.89 -32.58
C GLU A 262 -22.27 9.69 -33.42
N ASN A 263 -21.38 8.87 -32.86
CA ASN A 263 -20.68 7.80 -33.57
C ASN A 263 -21.20 6.38 -33.24
N GLY A 264 -22.28 6.25 -32.47
CA GLY A 264 -22.83 4.95 -32.12
C GLY A 264 -23.79 4.97 -30.94
N LEU A 265 -24.17 3.79 -30.47
CA LEU A 265 -24.99 3.58 -29.29
C LEU A 265 -24.43 2.47 -28.42
N MET A 266 -24.73 2.53 -27.14
CA MET A 266 -24.47 1.46 -26.19
C MET A 266 -25.78 1.00 -25.56
N ASN A 267 -26.10 -0.27 -25.78
CA ASN A 267 -27.21 -0.93 -25.13
C ASN A 267 -26.68 -1.63 -23.87
N TRP A 268 -26.92 -1.02 -22.70
CA TRP A 268 -26.47 -1.53 -21.41
C TRP A 268 -27.27 -2.76 -20.96
N THR A 269 -28.51 -2.90 -21.44
CA THR A 269 -29.38 -4.04 -21.12
C THR A 269 -28.92 -5.28 -21.87
N GLU A 270 -28.69 -5.15 -23.18
CA GLU A 270 -28.28 -6.25 -24.06
C GLU A 270 -26.75 -6.43 -24.16
N ASN A 271 -25.97 -5.60 -23.45
CA ASN A 271 -24.52 -5.71 -23.32
C ASN A 271 -23.74 -5.61 -24.64
N TYR A 272 -24.06 -4.64 -25.49
CA TYR A 272 -23.24 -4.33 -26.67
C TYR A 272 -23.13 -2.84 -26.97
N ILE A 273 -22.12 -2.51 -27.79
CA ILE A 273 -21.97 -1.21 -28.45
C ILE A 273 -22.16 -1.43 -29.93
N GLU A 274 -22.97 -0.59 -30.56
CA GLU A 274 -23.23 -0.59 -32.00
C GLU A 274 -22.74 0.73 -32.59
N ALA A 275 -22.16 0.65 -33.78
CA ALA A 275 -21.82 1.83 -34.57
C ALA A 275 -22.06 1.55 -36.06
N ILE A 276 -22.03 2.63 -36.83
CA ILE A 276 -22.15 2.61 -38.28
C ILE A 276 -20.84 3.14 -38.84
N GLY A 277 -20.33 2.51 -39.90
CA GLY A 277 -19.20 2.99 -40.68
C GLY A 277 -19.60 3.21 -42.13
N THR A 278 -19.03 4.23 -42.75
CA THR A 278 -19.29 4.56 -44.16
C THR A 278 -17.98 4.80 -44.90
N ALA A 279 -17.94 4.43 -46.19
CA ALA A 279 -16.86 4.86 -47.05
C ALA A 279 -17.26 4.86 -48.53
N VAL A 280 -16.73 5.84 -49.25
CA VAL A 280 -16.87 5.99 -50.69
C VAL A 280 -15.77 5.19 -51.41
N ALA A 281 -16.09 4.63 -52.57
CA ALA A 281 -15.08 3.97 -53.40
C ALA A 281 -14.02 4.97 -53.93
N PRO A 282 -12.72 4.60 -53.96
CA PRO A 282 -11.69 5.46 -54.52
C PRO A 282 -11.94 5.82 -55.99
N THR A 283 -11.63 7.06 -56.36
CA THR A 283 -11.75 7.53 -57.75
C THR A 283 -10.97 6.64 -58.71
N GLY A 284 -11.59 6.30 -59.85
CA GLY A 284 -10.97 5.46 -60.88
C GLY A 284 -11.20 3.94 -60.69
N THR A 285 -11.82 3.52 -59.59
CA THR A 285 -12.24 2.12 -59.39
C THR A 285 -13.68 1.91 -59.86
N LYS A 286 -14.02 0.72 -60.37
CA LYS A 286 -15.36 0.43 -60.91
C LYS A 286 -15.88 -0.94 -60.47
N GLY A 287 -17.21 -1.10 -60.51
CA GLY A 287 -17.88 -2.38 -60.31
C GLY A 287 -17.50 -3.07 -59.00
N GLY A 288 -17.20 -4.37 -59.06
CA GLY A 288 -16.85 -5.18 -57.89
C GLY A 288 -15.62 -4.69 -57.13
N GLN A 289 -14.64 -4.10 -57.82
CA GLN A 289 -13.43 -3.55 -57.18
C GLN A 289 -13.76 -2.32 -56.32
N ALA A 290 -14.60 -1.42 -56.84
CA ALA A 290 -15.08 -0.24 -56.11
C ALA A 290 -15.84 -0.67 -54.84
N LYS A 291 -16.79 -1.59 -54.97
CA LYS A 291 -17.57 -2.12 -53.84
C LYS A 291 -16.67 -2.78 -52.79
N ALA A 292 -15.67 -3.56 -53.20
CA ALA A 292 -14.76 -4.24 -52.27
C ALA A 292 -13.88 -3.24 -51.48
N LEU A 293 -13.39 -2.18 -52.14
CA LEU A 293 -12.60 -1.14 -51.49
C LEU A 293 -13.45 -0.26 -50.56
N ALA A 294 -14.65 0.13 -51.00
CA ALA A 294 -15.58 0.87 -50.15
C ALA A 294 -15.98 0.06 -48.91
N ARG A 295 -16.27 -1.25 -49.06
CA ARG A 295 -16.53 -2.12 -47.90
C ARG A 295 -15.37 -2.14 -46.90
N ARG A 296 -14.12 -2.21 -47.38
CA ARG A 296 -12.93 -2.15 -46.51
C ARG A 296 -12.83 -0.80 -45.80
N GLY A 297 -13.01 0.30 -46.52
CA GLY A 297 -13.03 1.64 -45.93
C GLY A 297 -14.11 1.79 -44.87
N ALA A 298 -15.33 1.34 -45.16
CA ALA A 298 -16.47 1.43 -44.25
C ALA A 298 -16.24 0.58 -42.98
N THR A 299 -15.57 -0.57 -43.13
CA THR A 299 -15.18 -1.41 -41.98
C THR A 299 -14.13 -0.70 -41.10
N LEU A 300 -13.19 0.04 -41.70
CA LEU A 300 -12.20 0.82 -40.94
C LEU A 300 -12.85 2.02 -40.24
N ASP A 301 -13.78 2.72 -40.89
CA ASP A 301 -14.55 3.80 -40.29
C ASP A 301 -15.43 3.30 -39.14
N LEU A 302 -16.11 2.15 -39.31
CA LEU A 302 -16.85 1.47 -38.25
C LEU A 302 -15.96 1.18 -37.03
N GLN A 303 -14.77 0.62 -37.25
CA GLN A 303 -13.81 0.35 -36.18
C GLN A 303 -13.35 1.64 -35.49
N ARG A 304 -13.13 2.73 -36.24
CA ARG A 304 -12.81 4.04 -35.68
C ARG A 304 -13.94 4.55 -34.78
N ASN A 305 -15.17 4.52 -35.29
CA ASN A 305 -16.35 5.01 -34.58
C ASN A 305 -16.60 4.22 -33.29
N LEU A 306 -16.43 2.88 -33.32
CA LEU A 306 -16.49 2.04 -32.12
C LEU A 306 -15.41 2.38 -31.09
N LEU A 307 -14.16 2.59 -31.54
CA LEU A 307 -13.05 2.93 -30.64
C LEU A 307 -13.24 4.30 -29.98
N GLU A 308 -13.71 5.28 -30.75
CA GLU A 308 -14.04 6.61 -30.23
C GLU A 308 -15.21 6.57 -29.26
N PHE A 309 -16.25 5.79 -29.58
CA PHE A 309 -17.37 5.57 -28.66
C PHE A 309 -16.88 4.96 -27.34
N LEU A 310 -16.09 3.87 -27.43
CA LEU A 310 -15.53 3.17 -26.30
C LEU A 310 -14.75 4.09 -25.38
N LYS A 311 -13.86 4.95 -25.92
CA LYS A 311 -13.06 5.90 -25.13
C LYS A 311 -13.91 6.75 -24.18
N GLY A 312 -15.13 7.09 -24.58
CA GLY A 312 -16.03 7.89 -23.77
C GLY A 312 -16.92 7.09 -22.79
N VAL A 313 -16.82 5.76 -22.73
CA VAL A 313 -17.57 4.92 -21.79
C VAL A 313 -16.99 5.06 -20.38
N GLN A 314 -17.86 5.23 -19.38
CA GLN A 314 -17.46 5.26 -17.97
C GLN A 314 -17.12 3.87 -17.46
N ILE A 315 -15.94 3.74 -16.84
CA ILE A 315 -15.49 2.50 -16.22
C ILE A 315 -15.85 2.51 -14.74
N ASP A 316 -15.55 3.61 -14.05
CA ASP A 316 -15.96 3.84 -12.66
C ASP A 316 -16.29 5.32 -12.42
N SER A 317 -16.45 5.68 -11.15
CA SER A 317 -16.83 7.03 -10.73
C SER A 317 -15.78 8.12 -11.02
N SER A 318 -14.56 7.73 -11.38
CA SER A 318 -13.41 8.62 -11.55
C SER A 318 -12.69 8.46 -12.89
N THR A 319 -12.98 7.40 -13.64
CA THR A 319 -12.22 7.03 -14.83
C THR A 319 -13.11 6.60 -16.00
N THR A 320 -12.67 7.00 -17.18
CA THR A 320 -13.22 6.60 -18.48
C THR A 320 -12.37 5.48 -19.09
N MET A 321 -12.88 4.85 -20.14
CA MET A 321 -12.10 3.91 -20.95
C MET A 321 -10.86 4.59 -21.56
N ASN A 322 -10.96 5.87 -21.92
CA ASN A 322 -9.82 6.62 -22.45
C ASN A 322 -8.66 6.69 -21.43
N ASP A 323 -8.97 6.87 -20.15
CA ASP A 323 -7.98 6.91 -19.08
C ASP A 323 -7.31 5.54 -18.91
N PHE A 324 -8.09 4.45 -18.98
CA PHE A 324 -7.58 3.08 -18.96
C PHE A 324 -6.69 2.78 -20.18
N MET A 325 -7.03 3.30 -21.35
CA MET A 325 -6.25 3.17 -22.58
C MET A 325 -4.96 4.01 -22.60
N ALA A 326 -4.66 4.77 -21.54
CA ALA A 326 -3.32 5.33 -21.35
C ALA A 326 -2.25 4.23 -21.25
N GLU A 327 -2.62 3.06 -20.72
CA GLU A 327 -1.76 1.87 -20.70
C GLU A 327 -1.77 1.15 -22.06
N ASP A 328 -0.58 0.88 -22.59
CA ASP A 328 -0.42 0.28 -23.93
C ASP A 328 -1.03 -1.12 -24.05
N ARG A 329 -1.00 -1.91 -22.96
CA ARG A 329 -1.62 -3.25 -22.95
C ARG A 329 -3.14 -3.15 -23.11
N VAL A 330 -3.79 -2.30 -22.31
CA VAL A 330 -5.24 -2.09 -22.37
C VAL A 330 -5.62 -1.54 -23.75
N ARG A 331 -4.88 -0.55 -24.26
CA ARG A 331 -5.10 0.01 -25.60
C ARG A 331 -5.03 -1.07 -26.68
N SER A 332 -4.04 -1.97 -26.60
CA SER A 332 -3.83 -3.05 -27.55
C SER A 332 -4.95 -4.09 -27.51
N GLU A 333 -5.35 -4.52 -26.31
CA GLU A 333 -6.44 -5.49 -26.12
C GLU A 333 -7.80 -4.92 -26.56
N ILE A 334 -8.12 -3.68 -26.19
CA ILE A 334 -9.34 -2.99 -26.66
C ILE A 334 -9.35 -2.82 -28.19
N SER A 335 -8.21 -2.45 -28.78
CA SER A 335 -8.09 -2.38 -30.24
C SER A 335 -8.33 -3.75 -30.89
N GLY A 336 -7.89 -4.84 -30.23
CA GLY A 336 -8.18 -6.21 -30.64
C GLY A 336 -9.68 -6.55 -30.60
N VAL A 337 -10.38 -6.13 -29.54
CA VAL A 337 -11.84 -6.30 -29.44
C VAL A 337 -12.57 -5.57 -30.57
N VAL A 338 -12.20 -4.32 -30.84
CA VAL A 338 -12.81 -3.51 -31.91
C VAL A 338 -12.52 -4.09 -33.30
N LYS A 339 -11.32 -4.63 -33.53
CA LYS A 339 -10.98 -5.30 -34.80
C LYS A 339 -11.86 -6.52 -35.08
N ASN A 340 -12.32 -7.21 -34.04
CA ASN A 340 -13.21 -8.37 -34.12
C ASN A 340 -14.70 -7.99 -34.04
N VAL A 341 -15.06 -6.79 -34.52
CA VAL A 341 -16.45 -6.35 -34.62
C VAL A 341 -17.31 -7.34 -35.42
N GLU A 342 -18.47 -7.69 -34.88
CA GLU A 342 -19.47 -8.50 -35.56
C GLU A 342 -20.27 -7.61 -36.53
N VAL A 343 -20.15 -7.85 -37.83
CA VAL A 343 -20.91 -7.12 -38.85
C VAL A 343 -22.34 -7.62 -38.88
N MET A 344 -23.30 -6.74 -38.61
CA MET A 344 -24.73 -7.07 -38.59
C MET A 344 -25.38 -6.91 -39.96
N SER A 345 -25.05 -5.83 -40.66
CA SER A 345 -25.57 -5.52 -41.99
C SER A 345 -24.56 -4.71 -42.78
N GLY A 346 -24.68 -4.76 -44.11
CA GLY A 346 -23.90 -3.92 -44.99
C GLY A 346 -24.62 -3.68 -46.31
N GLU A 347 -24.64 -2.43 -46.75
CA GLU A 347 -25.37 -2.00 -47.94
C GLU A 347 -24.45 -1.18 -48.84
N TRP A 348 -24.69 -1.28 -50.15
CA TRP A 348 -23.93 -0.58 -51.18
C TRP A 348 -24.92 0.10 -52.11
N ASP A 349 -24.89 1.43 -52.17
CA ASP A 349 -25.80 2.24 -52.99
C ASP A 349 -25.27 2.52 -54.41
N GLY A 350 -24.02 2.12 -54.70
CA GLY A 350 -23.35 2.40 -55.98
C GLY A 350 -22.11 3.28 -55.83
N GLU A 351 -22.00 4.02 -54.74
CA GLU A 351 -20.91 4.97 -54.46
C GLU A 351 -20.36 4.82 -53.03
N THR A 352 -21.24 4.63 -52.05
CA THR A 352 -20.94 4.51 -50.62
C THR A 352 -21.31 3.12 -50.12
N TYR A 353 -20.41 2.54 -49.32
CA TYR A 353 -20.70 1.33 -48.56
C TYR A 353 -21.00 1.74 -47.13
N THR A 354 -22.16 1.34 -46.63
CA THR A 354 -22.57 1.55 -45.23
C THR A 354 -22.57 0.20 -44.52
N VAL A 355 -21.97 0.14 -43.33
CA VAL A 355 -21.88 -1.09 -42.54
C VAL A 355 -22.27 -0.80 -41.10
N THR A 356 -23.11 -1.65 -40.52
CA THR A 356 -23.45 -1.62 -39.09
C THR A 356 -22.77 -2.79 -38.40
N GLY A 357 -22.12 -2.52 -37.28
CA GLY A 357 -21.44 -3.56 -36.51
C GLY A 357 -21.56 -3.39 -35.01
N ARG A 358 -21.43 -4.51 -34.30
CA ARG A 358 -21.57 -4.61 -32.85
C ARG A 358 -20.33 -5.21 -32.21
N ILE A 359 -19.99 -4.71 -31.03
CA ILE A 359 -19.05 -5.36 -30.10
C ILE A 359 -19.77 -5.67 -28.80
N LYS A 360 -19.55 -6.86 -28.26
CA LYS A 360 -20.13 -7.28 -26.97
C LYS A 360 -19.30 -6.74 -25.81
N LEU A 361 -19.95 -6.45 -24.68
CA LEU A 361 -19.28 -5.94 -23.48
C LEU A 361 -18.46 -6.97 -22.67
N PRO A 362 -18.75 -8.29 -22.63
CA PRO A 362 -17.92 -9.23 -21.86
C PRO A 362 -16.42 -9.21 -22.22
N PRO A 363 -16.02 -9.21 -23.51
CA PRO A 363 -14.61 -9.02 -23.89
C PRO A 363 -14.03 -7.70 -23.39
N VAL A 364 -14.79 -6.60 -23.45
CA VAL A 364 -14.36 -5.29 -22.95
C VAL A 364 -14.15 -5.32 -21.43
N ARG A 365 -15.09 -5.95 -20.69
CA ARG A 365 -14.97 -6.15 -19.24
C ARG A 365 -13.74 -6.96 -18.88
N ALA A 366 -13.41 -8.02 -19.64
CA ALA A 366 -12.24 -8.84 -19.39
C ALA A 366 -10.92 -8.05 -19.41
N VAL A 367 -10.84 -7.03 -20.28
CA VAL A 367 -9.66 -6.15 -20.38
C VAL A 367 -9.57 -5.19 -19.18
N VAL A 368 -10.70 -4.57 -18.78
CA VAL A 368 -10.67 -3.53 -17.73
C VAL A 368 -10.76 -4.07 -16.30
N ALA A 369 -11.44 -5.20 -16.08
CA ALA A 369 -11.71 -5.73 -14.73
C ALA A 369 -10.48 -5.80 -13.82
N PRO A 370 -9.31 -6.31 -14.27
CA PRO A 370 -8.15 -6.46 -13.41
C PRO A 370 -7.57 -5.12 -12.90
N ARG A 371 -7.95 -4.01 -13.53
CA ARG A 371 -7.41 -2.66 -13.24
C ARG A 371 -8.41 -1.76 -12.53
N ILE A 372 -9.64 -2.21 -12.33
CA ILE A 372 -10.61 -1.49 -11.51
C ILE A 372 -10.13 -1.53 -10.06
N PRO A 373 -9.90 -0.37 -9.41
CA PRO A 373 -9.46 -0.34 -8.02
C PRO A 373 -10.51 -0.96 -7.09
N VAL A 374 -10.06 -1.89 -6.26
CA VAL A 374 -10.90 -2.52 -5.22
C VAL A 374 -10.28 -2.25 -3.86
N ASP A 375 -11.06 -1.73 -2.93
CA ASP A 375 -10.63 -1.54 -1.55
C ASP A 375 -10.61 -2.91 -0.84
N ARG A 376 -9.43 -3.54 -0.81
CA ARG A 376 -9.21 -4.84 -0.19
C ARG A 376 -9.11 -4.77 1.33
N GLU A 377 -8.96 -3.58 1.91
CA GLU A 377 -8.86 -3.38 3.35
C GLU A 377 -10.24 -3.17 4.00
N TYR A 378 -11.27 -2.96 3.17
CA TYR A 378 -12.64 -2.77 3.64
C TYR A 378 -13.14 -3.97 4.45
N LYS A 379 -13.37 -3.74 5.75
CA LYS A 379 -14.03 -4.70 6.64
C LYS A 379 -15.50 -4.37 6.78
N GLU A 380 -16.34 -5.26 6.25
CA GLU A 380 -17.79 -5.08 6.29
C GLU A 380 -18.28 -5.00 7.76
N PRO A 381 -19.13 -4.00 8.10
CA PRO A 381 -19.73 -3.93 9.43
C PRO A 381 -20.53 -5.20 9.74
N LYS A 382 -20.33 -5.78 10.93
CA LYS A 382 -21.05 -7.00 11.34
C LYS A 382 -22.56 -6.80 11.19
N PRO A 383 -23.25 -7.66 10.41
CA PRO A 383 -24.68 -7.52 10.20
C PRO A 383 -25.43 -7.73 11.52
N LYS A 384 -26.49 -6.96 11.75
CA LYS A 384 -27.46 -7.27 12.82
C LYS A 384 -28.28 -8.49 12.40
N LYS A 385 -28.51 -9.43 13.31
CA LYS A 385 -29.06 -10.77 13.01
C LYS A 385 -30.37 -10.69 12.19
N SER A 386 -30.23 -11.15 10.94
CA SER A 386 -31.19 -11.60 9.93
C SER A 386 -32.33 -10.66 9.53
N SER A 387 -32.17 -9.98 8.39
CA SER A 387 -33.23 -9.28 7.65
C SER A 387 -34.04 -10.18 6.70
N GLY A 388 -33.78 -11.50 6.69
CA GLY A 388 -34.40 -12.48 5.80
C GLY A 388 -33.46 -12.97 4.68
N ARG A 389 -33.91 -13.95 3.88
CA ARG A 389 -33.20 -14.43 2.69
C ARG A 389 -33.66 -13.62 1.48
N TYR A 390 -32.79 -12.78 0.94
CA TYR A 390 -33.06 -12.02 -0.29
C TYR A 390 -32.33 -12.63 -1.47
N THR A 391 -32.98 -12.66 -2.63
CA THR A 391 -32.46 -13.29 -3.86
C THR A 391 -31.66 -12.35 -4.76
N GLY A 392 -31.77 -11.04 -4.53
CA GLY A 392 -31.17 -10.01 -5.36
C GLY A 392 -31.53 -8.60 -4.88
N LEU A 393 -31.09 -7.60 -5.63
CA LEU A 393 -31.34 -6.18 -5.36
C LEU A 393 -31.84 -5.47 -6.62
N ILE A 394 -32.91 -4.69 -6.49
CA ILE A 394 -33.43 -3.80 -7.53
C ILE A 394 -33.32 -2.36 -7.02
N LEU A 395 -32.56 -1.53 -7.73
CA LEU A 395 -32.34 -0.12 -7.41
C LEU A 395 -33.15 0.76 -8.36
N ASP A 396 -34.18 1.44 -7.86
CA ASP A 396 -34.90 2.47 -8.61
C ASP A 396 -34.18 3.81 -8.52
N VAL A 397 -33.50 4.17 -9.61
CA VAL A 397 -32.74 5.41 -9.79
C VAL A 397 -33.32 6.32 -10.88
N ARG A 398 -34.48 5.98 -11.47
CA ARG A 398 -35.11 6.74 -12.57
C ARG A 398 -35.37 8.21 -12.29
N HIS A 399 -35.39 8.61 -11.03
CA HIS A 399 -35.61 9.99 -10.60
C HIS A 399 -34.31 10.80 -10.47
N LEU A 400 -33.16 10.18 -10.73
CA LEU A 400 -31.82 10.76 -10.61
C LEU A 400 -31.09 10.65 -11.96
N PRO A 401 -30.14 11.56 -12.26
CA PRO A 401 -29.38 11.54 -13.52
C PRO A 401 -28.22 10.54 -13.44
N LEU A 402 -28.52 9.25 -13.25
CA LEU A 402 -27.47 8.22 -13.19
C LEU A 402 -26.70 8.20 -14.51
N VAL A 403 -25.38 8.15 -14.41
CA VAL A 403 -24.49 7.81 -15.53
C VAL A 403 -24.20 6.32 -15.46
N PRO A 404 -24.73 5.49 -16.37
CA PRO A 404 -24.40 4.07 -16.41
C PRO A 404 -22.89 3.88 -16.59
N SER A 405 -22.34 2.92 -15.85
CA SER A 405 -20.91 2.65 -15.77
C SER A 405 -20.65 1.14 -15.69
N MET A 406 -19.48 0.69 -16.14
CA MET A 406 -19.08 -0.72 -16.02
C MET A 406 -18.92 -1.16 -14.57
N SER A 407 -18.49 -0.24 -13.71
CA SER A 407 -18.36 -0.39 -12.27
C SER A 407 -18.95 0.80 -11.53
N PHE A 408 -19.56 0.53 -10.38
CA PHE A 408 -20.10 1.53 -9.46
C PHE A 408 -20.18 0.93 -8.05
N ARG A 409 -20.38 1.80 -7.06
CA ARG A 409 -20.67 1.39 -5.69
C ARG A 409 -22.09 1.76 -5.30
N VAL A 410 -22.67 0.91 -4.46
CA VAL A 410 -23.85 1.28 -3.66
C VAL A 410 -23.36 1.57 -2.26
N LEU A 411 -23.69 2.75 -1.76
CA LEU A 411 -23.24 3.27 -0.48
C LEU A 411 -24.42 3.43 0.48
N ASP A 412 -24.17 3.27 1.78
CA ASP A 412 -25.12 3.74 2.79
C ASP A 412 -25.04 5.26 2.99
N GLU A 413 -25.91 5.80 3.86
CA GLU A 413 -25.97 7.25 4.11
C GLU A 413 -24.67 7.82 4.69
N LYS A 414 -23.82 6.97 5.30
CA LYS A 414 -22.51 7.34 5.85
C LYS A 414 -21.39 7.20 4.82
N GLY A 415 -21.71 6.80 3.59
CA GLY A 415 -20.76 6.61 2.51
C GLY A 415 -20.00 5.28 2.57
N LYS A 416 -20.44 4.31 3.38
CA LYS A 416 -19.81 2.98 3.42
C LYS A 416 -20.39 2.09 2.32
N PRO A 417 -19.57 1.35 1.57
CA PRO A 417 -20.06 0.48 0.52
C PRO A 417 -20.87 -0.70 1.07
N VAL A 418 -21.95 -1.03 0.38
CA VAL A 418 -22.81 -2.20 0.63
C VAL A 418 -22.88 -3.13 -0.58
N TYR A 419 -22.50 -2.63 -1.75
CA TYR A 419 -22.36 -3.36 -2.99
C TYR A 419 -21.34 -2.64 -3.89
N GLY A 420 -20.64 -3.39 -4.74
CA GLY A 420 -19.54 -2.91 -5.58
C GLY A 420 -18.56 -4.04 -5.87
N MET A 421 -17.47 -3.72 -6.58
CA MET A 421 -16.44 -4.71 -6.94
C MET A 421 -15.79 -5.39 -5.73
N GLU A 422 -15.88 -4.83 -4.52
CA GLU A 422 -15.32 -5.44 -3.30
C GLU A 422 -16.07 -6.71 -2.86
N PHE A 423 -17.29 -6.94 -3.35
CA PHE A 423 -18.16 -8.02 -2.88
C PHE A 423 -18.38 -9.12 -3.91
N VAL A 424 -18.06 -8.86 -5.18
CA VAL A 424 -18.45 -9.73 -6.29
C VAL A 424 -17.45 -10.85 -6.53
N ASP A 425 -17.94 -11.97 -7.04
CA ASP A 425 -17.08 -12.96 -7.66
C ASP A 425 -16.66 -12.49 -9.06
N GLN A 426 -15.38 -12.67 -9.38
CA GLN A 426 -14.80 -12.12 -10.61
C GLN A 426 -15.36 -12.80 -11.87
N ASP A 427 -15.57 -14.11 -11.86
CA ASP A 427 -16.11 -14.83 -13.03
C ASP A 427 -17.56 -14.42 -13.29
N ARG A 428 -18.34 -14.23 -12.22
CA ARG A 428 -19.72 -13.73 -12.29
C ARG A 428 -19.77 -12.32 -12.89
N TYR A 429 -18.87 -11.44 -12.45
CA TYR A 429 -18.76 -10.08 -13.00
C TYR A 429 -18.36 -10.09 -14.49
N LEU A 430 -17.40 -10.91 -14.89
CA LEU A 430 -16.98 -10.98 -16.30
C LEU A 430 -18.13 -11.40 -17.22
N GLN A 431 -18.93 -12.38 -16.78
CA GLN A 431 -20.08 -12.88 -17.53
C GLN A 431 -21.23 -11.85 -17.62
N SER A 432 -21.65 -11.26 -16.50
CA SER A 432 -22.91 -10.51 -16.41
C SER A 432 -22.79 -9.01 -16.12
N GLY A 433 -21.58 -8.51 -15.81
CA GLY A 433 -21.36 -7.18 -15.25
C GLY A 433 -21.77 -7.11 -13.77
N LEU A 434 -21.65 -5.93 -13.15
CA LEU A 434 -22.14 -5.71 -11.78
C LEU A 434 -23.68 -5.72 -11.71
N CYS A 435 -24.34 -5.26 -12.75
CA CYS A 435 -25.80 -5.24 -12.77
C CYS A 435 -26.33 -5.34 -14.19
N ALA A 436 -27.59 -5.77 -14.30
CA ALA A 436 -28.38 -5.50 -15.48
C ALA A 436 -29.05 -4.12 -15.36
N TYR A 437 -29.01 -3.34 -16.44
CA TYR A 437 -29.72 -2.08 -16.52
C TYR A 437 -31.08 -2.28 -17.18
N TYR A 438 -32.12 -1.67 -16.63
CA TYR A 438 -33.45 -1.62 -17.22
C TYR A 438 -34.03 -0.22 -17.08
N ASN A 439 -34.98 0.16 -17.93
CA ASN A 439 -35.68 1.45 -17.82
C ASN A 439 -37.03 1.36 -17.08
N ASN A 440 -37.48 0.14 -16.77
CA ASN A 440 -38.80 -0.12 -16.22
C ASN A 440 -38.75 -1.13 -15.09
N ILE A 441 -39.29 -0.71 -13.94
CA ILE A 441 -39.24 -1.45 -12.68
C ILE A 441 -40.09 -2.74 -12.69
N ASN A 442 -41.14 -2.80 -13.50
CA ASN A 442 -42.01 -3.97 -13.56
C ASN A 442 -41.32 -5.13 -14.30
N TYR A 443 -40.61 -4.82 -15.39
CA TYR A 443 -39.76 -5.81 -16.06
C TYR A 443 -38.62 -6.26 -15.13
N ALA A 444 -37.94 -5.33 -14.47
CA ALA A 444 -36.89 -5.65 -13.51
C ALA A 444 -37.34 -6.60 -12.39
N LYS A 445 -38.59 -6.51 -11.92
CA LYS A 445 -39.13 -7.42 -10.90
C LYS A 445 -39.42 -8.83 -11.43
N GLY A 446 -39.70 -8.96 -12.73
CA GLY A 446 -39.97 -10.23 -13.39
C GLY A 446 -38.70 -10.98 -13.84
N GLU A 447 -37.55 -10.31 -13.81
CA GLU A 447 -36.29 -10.88 -14.28
C GLU A 447 -35.80 -12.05 -13.42
N ILE A 448 -35.46 -13.14 -14.11
CA ILE A 448 -34.94 -14.37 -13.49
C ILE A 448 -33.65 -14.08 -12.71
N HIS A 449 -32.88 -13.07 -13.14
CA HIS A 449 -31.65 -12.62 -12.50
C HIS A 449 -31.80 -12.33 -11.00
N VAL A 450 -32.93 -11.75 -10.58
CA VAL A 450 -33.20 -11.35 -9.18
C VAL A 450 -34.48 -12.00 -8.60
N ALA A 451 -35.11 -12.91 -9.34
CA ALA A 451 -36.43 -13.46 -9.03
C ALA A 451 -36.53 -14.15 -7.66
N GLY A 452 -37.75 -14.22 -7.13
CA GLY A 452 -38.11 -14.90 -5.89
C GLY A 452 -38.39 -13.94 -4.74
N ASN A 453 -37.38 -13.20 -4.27
CA ASN A 453 -37.52 -12.23 -3.19
C ASN A 453 -36.41 -11.15 -3.23
N PRO A 454 -36.41 -10.24 -4.21
CA PRO A 454 -35.41 -9.18 -4.28
C PRO A 454 -35.70 -8.06 -3.27
N ILE A 455 -34.64 -7.39 -2.80
CA ILE A 455 -34.77 -6.10 -2.12
C ILE A 455 -35.08 -5.06 -3.19
N VAL A 456 -36.26 -4.43 -3.13
CA VAL A 456 -36.59 -3.29 -3.99
C VAL A 456 -36.32 -2.01 -3.22
N ALA A 457 -35.37 -1.21 -3.70
CA ALA A 457 -34.91 -0.02 -3.03
C ALA A 457 -34.96 1.19 -3.96
N LYS A 458 -35.48 2.31 -3.45
CA LYS A 458 -35.36 3.61 -4.12
C LYS A 458 -34.06 4.26 -3.68
N ALA A 459 -33.25 4.73 -4.64
CA ALA A 459 -32.05 5.50 -4.34
C ALA A 459 -32.41 6.83 -3.66
N LEU A 460 -31.54 7.31 -2.77
CA LEU A 460 -31.70 8.60 -2.10
C LEU A 460 -31.04 9.73 -2.90
N LYS A 461 -29.82 9.48 -3.39
CA LYS A 461 -29.01 10.41 -4.16
C LYS A 461 -27.88 9.67 -4.87
N LEU A 462 -27.18 10.37 -5.75
CA LEU A 462 -25.97 9.89 -6.39
C LEU A 462 -24.73 10.59 -5.80
N ARG A 463 -23.55 9.98 -5.99
CA ARG A 463 -22.23 10.55 -5.65
C ARG A 463 -21.24 10.29 -6.79
N ASN A 464 -20.08 10.94 -6.69
CA ASN A 464 -18.90 10.68 -7.52
C ASN A 464 -19.24 10.68 -9.02
N GLY A 465 -19.58 11.86 -9.55
CA GLY A 465 -19.89 12.01 -10.98
C GLY A 465 -21.22 11.37 -11.40
N ASN A 466 -22.18 11.21 -10.48
CA ASN A 466 -23.46 10.53 -10.70
C ASN A 466 -23.34 9.05 -11.08
N VAL A 467 -22.27 8.37 -10.64
CA VAL A 467 -22.05 6.93 -10.87
C VAL A 467 -22.44 6.12 -9.63
N ASP A 468 -22.02 6.55 -8.44
CA ASP A 468 -22.27 5.81 -7.20
C ASP A 468 -23.67 6.10 -6.64
N ILE A 469 -24.34 5.07 -6.14
CA ILE A 469 -25.74 5.12 -5.71
C ILE A 469 -25.80 5.09 -4.18
N VAL A 470 -26.49 6.05 -3.55
CA VAL A 470 -26.70 6.06 -2.10
C VAL A 470 -28.09 5.52 -1.77
N VAL A 471 -28.16 4.55 -0.85
CA VAL A 471 -29.41 3.98 -0.32
C VAL A 471 -29.57 4.29 1.17
N SER A 472 -30.80 4.14 1.69
CA SER A 472 -31.06 4.35 3.12
C SER A 472 -30.36 3.31 4.00
N ASN A 473 -30.08 3.68 5.25
CA ASN A 473 -29.48 2.78 6.22
C ASN A 473 -30.32 1.51 6.46
N ALA A 474 -31.65 1.61 6.32
CA ALA A 474 -32.55 0.47 6.41
C ALA A 474 -32.37 -0.52 5.25
N VAL A 475 -32.21 -0.02 4.01
CA VAL A 475 -31.90 -0.86 2.84
C VAL A 475 -30.50 -1.46 2.96
N ALA A 476 -29.52 -0.63 3.32
CA ALA A 476 -28.16 -1.08 3.57
C ALA A 476 -28.11 -2.23 4.60
N ALA A 477 -28.87 -2.12 5.70
CA ALA A 477 -28.97 -3.20 6.68
C ALA A 477 -29.56 -4.49 6.11
N LYS A 478 -30.56 -4.40 5.20
CA LYS A 478 -31.12 -5.57 4.51
C LYS A 478 -30.13 -6.25 3.57
N ILE A 479 -29.33 -5.47 2.86
CA ILE A 479 -28.28 -5.98 1.96
C ILE A 479 -27.23 -6.74 2.77
N ARG A 480 -26.67 -6.12 3.81
CA ARG A 480 -25.64 -6.75 4.68
C ARG A 480 -26.18 -7.95 5.47
N GLY A 481 -27.44 -7.88 5.90
CA GLY A 481 -28.09 -8.86 6.77
C GLY A 481 -28.77 -10.02 6.03
N SER A 482 -28.69 -10.07 4.70
CA SER A 482 -29.25 -11.17 3.90
C SER A 482 -28.53 -12.48 4.22
N SER A 483 -29.28 -13.57 4.43
CA SER A 483 -28.68 -14.89 4.66
C SER A 483 -28.08 -15.52 3.39
N TYR A 484 -28.50 -15.06 2.21
CA TYR A 484 -27.89 -15.39 0.93
C TYR A 484 -27.18 -14.15 0.39
N ASP A 485 -25.88 -14.28 0.13
CA ASP A 485 -25.05 -13.19 -0.38
C ASP A 485 -25.17 -13.08 -1.90
N PHE A 486 -26.30 -12.52 -2.34
CA PHE A 486 -26.61 -12.30 -3.76
C PHE A 486 -25.62 -11.34 -4.46
N ARG A 487 -24.80 -10.61 -3.70
CA ARG A 487 -23.80 -9.66 -4.22
C ARG A 487 -22.69 -10.38 -4.97
N LYS A 488 -22.23 -11.52 -4.45
CA LYS A 488 -21.19 -12.36 -5.07
C LYS A 488 -21.58 -12.77 -6.50
N ASP A 489 -22.85 -13.12 -6.68
CA ASP A 489 -23.39 -13.56 -7.97
C ASP A 489 -23.83 -12.42 -8.89
N CYS A 490 -23.54 -11.17 -8.54
CA CYS A 490 -23.95 -9.96 -9.27
C CYS A 490 -25.46 -9.88 -9.53
N LYS A 491 -26.29 -10.37 -8.60
CA LYS A 491 -27.77 -10.36 -8.74
C LYS A 491 -28.35 -9.00 -8.40
N VAL A 492 -28.02 -8.01 -9.21
CA VAL A 492 -28.43 -6.62 -9.04
C VAL A 492 -29.00 -6.09 -10.36
N ILE A 493 -30.13 -5.39 -10.24
CA ILE A 493 -30.74 -4.64 -11.34
C ILE A 493 -30.79 -3.17 -10.98
N VAL A 494 -30.35 -2.33 -11.91
CA VAL A 494 -30.45 -0.88 -11.79
C VAL A 494 -31.52 -0.40 -12.77
N VAL A 495 -32.55 0.25 -12.25
CA VAL A 495 -33.64 0.82 -13.05
C VAL A 495 -33.36 2.30 -13.28
N SER A 496 -32.89 2.67 -14.47
CA SER A 496 -32.50 4.02 -14.88
C SER A 496 -33.47 4.60 -15.92
N LYS A 497 -33.30 5.87 -16.31
CA LYS A 497 -34.04 6.43 -17.45
C LYS A 497 -33.55 5.87 -18.79
#